data_AF-A0A415E3S4-F1
#
_entry.id   AF-A0A415E3S4-F1
#
_cell.length_a   1.000
_cell.length_b   1.000
_cell.length_c   1.000
_cell.angle_alpha   90.00
_cell.angle_beta   90.00
_cell.angle_gamma   90.00
#
_symmetry.space_group_name_H-M   'P 1'
#
loop_
_entity.id
_entity.type
_entity.pdbx_description
1 polymer ?
#
loop_
_entity_poly.entity_id
_entity_poly.type
_entity_poly.pdbx_seq_one_letter_code
_entity_poly.pdbx_strand_id
1 'polypeptide(L)'
;MGLFKKSRNVINTLNNIKFCNYEARKTDLQLKNQETAREIANRKKSEDEYALPGDIDLTSEQIAEIDEFWRKYEFLGKIDYRAFKTYYNRSGVFDPRYLPQYIYSYFLRPNTVPDRYAIPFQIKAYLPRLLSNAKQPEMIIRKIEGIYYNSEFEHITKSEAVRICLDVLQSGTEIVVKLSGQGGGKGVVFLANATEKELRNLFKTKSKLSVQKAIKQHPQMAKLNPSTVNTVRLTTVLHKGKFSAAAALIKIGSPNARVDNYKYGGCLLGVNLDGTVLPWALNIDRERITELPSGIKLGEGGFTKVPCFNSVLEMAEKAHYCIPKIKVVSWDIAVDDENEAEIIEANFFGDLRMHQVLTGPVFGDMTEMLLDSYVLPNYYKHGVTRDFDYKEFVNHIEITKYVGSKRSVTVPGEINGKPITIIGAYAFAYNQSIKAVTLPDTVIRLQKGAFAGCTSLEFLKLNLDGLKSAGREVVNWCSKLDSDTKKTIRAKS
;
A
#
# COMPACT_ATOMS: atom_id res chain seq x y z
N MET A 1 45.24 -25.00 -5.45
CA MET A 1 43.89 -25.26 -4.88
C MET A 1 43.80 -25.23 -3.33
N GLY A 2 44.90 -25.18 -2.57
CA GLY A 2 44.86 -25.18 -1.09
C GLY A 2 44.55 -23.84 -0.40
N LEU A 3 44.86 -22.70 -1.05
CA LEU A 3 44.69 -21.36 -0.47
C LEU A 3 43.23 -20.85 -0.50
N PHE A 4 42.46 -21.22 -1.52
CA PHE A 4 41.03 -20.86 -1.63
C PHE A 4 40.11 -21.65 -0.70
N LYS A 5 40.50 -22.86 -0.26
CA LYS A 5 39.76 -23.64 0.76
C LYS A 5 39.96 -23.06 2.17
N LYS A 6 41.14 -22.51 2.48
CA LYS A 6 41.42 -21.87 3.78
C LYS A 6 40.65 -20.56 3.97
N SER A 7 40.51 -19.71 2.95
CA SER A 7 39.77 -18.45 3.09
C SER A 7 38.25 -18.66 3.28
N ARG A 8 37.64 -19.63 2.58
CA ARG A 8 36.23 -20.01 2.78
C ARG A 8 35.98 -20.59 4.18
N ASN A 9 36.90 -21.42 4.69
CA ASN A 9 36.80 -21.95 6.04
C ASN A 9 36.98 -20.85 7.09
N VAL A 10 37.91 -19.91 6.90
CA VAL A 10 38.09 -18.78 7.84
C VAL A 10 36.88 -17.85 7.84
N ILE A 11 36.29 -17.54 6.68
CA ILE A 11 35.06 -16.74 6.57
C ILE A 11 33.87 -17.49 7.22
N ASN A 12 33.73 -18.80 7.00
CA ASN A 12 32.68 -19.60 7.64
C ASN A 12 32.89 -19.73 9.16
N THR A 13 34.13 -19.87 9.62
CA THR A 13 34.47 -19.91 11.05
C THR A 13 34.24 -18.54 11.70
N LEU A 14 34.63 -17.44 11.06
CA LEU A 14 34.35 -16.07 11.53
C LEU A 14 32.85 -15.77 11.57
N ASN A 15 32.09 -16.21 10.55
CA ASN A 15 30.63 -16.12 10.54
C ASN A 15 30.02 -16.96 11.66
N ASN A 16 30.48 -18.20 11.85
CA ASN A 16 30.01 -19.08 12.94
C ASN A 16 30.34 -18.51 14.33
N ILE A 17 31.53 -17.93 14.52
CA ILE A 17 31.92 -17.25 15.76
C ILE A 17 31.03 -16.03 16.01
N LYS A 18 30.73 -15.24 14.96
CA LYS A 18 29.81 -14.09 15.03
C LYS A 18 28.38 -14.51 15.40
N PHE A 19 27.94 -15.70 15.01
CA PHE A 19 26.60 -16.24 15.32
C PHE A 19 26.50 -17.00 16.65
N CYS A 20 27.62 -17.37 17.29
CA CYS A 20 27.61 -18.01 18.62
C CYS A 20 27.93 -17.03 19.76
N ASN A 21 28.54 -15.87 19.47
CA ASN A 21 28.82 -14.84 20.47
C ASN A 21 27.57 -13.97 20.72
N TYR A 22 27.06 -14.02 21.94
CA TYR A 22 25.88 -13.24 22.37
C TYR A 22 26.04 -11.73 22.12
N GLU A 23 27.17 -11.13 22.45
CA GLU A 23 27.37 -9.69 22.27
C GLU A 23 27.41 -9.31 20.78
N ALA A 24 28.08 -10.10 19.95
CA ALA A 24 28.11 -9.85 18.51
C ALA A 24 26.72 -9.92 17.86
N ARG A 25 25.90 -10.91 18.25
CA ARG A 25 24.50 -11.04 17.82
C ARG A 25 23.64 -9.88 18.29
N LYS A 26 23.78 -9.51 19.56
CA LYS A 26 23.08 -8.38 20.17
C LYS A 26 23.37 -7.09 19.42
N THR A 27 24.64 -6.80 19.14
CA THR A 27 25.03 -5.63 18.34
C THR A 27 24.42 -5.67 16.94
N ASP A 28 24.49 -6.80 16.23
CA ASP A 28 23.91 -6.95 14.87
C ASP A 28 22.39 -6.69 14.85
N LEU A 29 21.65 -7.26 15.79
CA LEU A 29 20.20 -7.09 15.88
C LEU A 29 19.80 -5.68 16.36
N GLN A 30 20.60 -5.07 17.24
CA GLN A 30 20.42 -3.67 17.63
C GLN A 30 20.64 -2.72 16.46
N LEU A 31 21.64 -2.95 15.61
CA LEU A 31 21.87 -2.17 14.40
C LEU A 31 20.65 -2.21 13.45
N LYS A 32 20.06 -3.39 13.23
CA LYS A 32 18.83 -3.53 12.42
C LYS A 32 17.65 -2.71 12.97
N ASN A 33 17.47 -2.73 14.29
CA ASN A 33 16.45 -1.92 14.94
C ASN A 33 16.75 -0.41 14.80
N GLN A 34 18.01 0.01 14.90
CA GLN A 34 18.43 1.40 14.71
C GLN A 34 18.25 1.88 13.27
N GLU A 35 18.54 1.04 12.27
CA GLU A 35 18.27 1.33 10.86
C GLU A 35 16.78 1.59 10.62
N THR A 36 15.92 0.72 11.16
CA THR A 36 14.45 0.89 11.10
C THR A 36 14.02 2.20 11.74
N ALA A 37 14.52 2.52 12.94
CA ALA A 37 14.21 3.77 13.63
C ALA A 37 14.68 5.00 12.85
N ARG A 38 15.87 4.94 12.22
CA ARG A 38 16.41 6.02 11.38
C ARG A 38 15.56 6.24 10.13
N GLU A 39 15.08 5.18 9.51
CA GLU A 39 14.19 5.28 8.36
C GLU A 39 12.86 5.97 8.75
N ILE A 40 12.25 5.56 9.86
CA ILE A 40 11.04 6.18 10.39
C ILE A 40 11.27 7.66 10.71
N ALA A 41 12.37 8.00 11.40
CA ALA A 41 12.71 9.38 11.72
C ALA A 41 12.90 10.25 10.47
N ASN A 42 13.47 9.70 9.40
CA ASN A 42 13.58 10.41 8.12
C ASN A 42 12.22 10.62 7.46
N ARG A 43 11.33 9.63 7.49
CA ARG A 43 9.97 9.72 6.92
C ARG A 43 9.10 10.72 7.67
N LYS A 44 9.25 10.84 9.00
CA LYS A 44 8.56 11.85 9.81
C LYS A 44 8.82 13.29 9.35
N LYS A 45 9.91 13.56 8.63
CA LYS A 45 10.18 14.91 8.09
C LYS A 45 9.15 15.34 7.04
N SER A 46 8.47 14.41 6.37
CA SER A 46 7.42 14.76 5.40
C SER A 46 6.13 15.26 6.05
N GLU A 47 5.93 15.10 7.37
CA GLU A 47 4.70 15.58 8.01
C GLU A 47 4.56 17.11 7.95
N ASP A 48 5.68 17.83 7.81
CA ASP A 48 5.68 19.29 7.68
C ASP A 48 5.23 19.77 6.28
N GLU A 49 5.06 18.88 5.29
CA GLU A 49 4.73 19.28 3.91
C GLU A 49 3.40 20.03 3.77
N TYR A 50 2.47 19.84 4.71
CA TYR A 50 1.19 20.56 4.74
C TYR A 50 1.14 21.64 5.83
N ALA A 51 2.15 21.72 6.70
CA ALA A 51 2.19 22.71 7.78
C ALA A 51 2.34 24.13 7.22
N LEU A 52 1.69 25.09 7.87
CA LEU A 52 1.78 26.51 7.53
C LEU A 52 2.23 27.35 8.74
N PRO A 53 2.91 28.49 8.51
CA PRO A 53 3.15 29.47 9.57
C PRO A 53 1.82 29.87 10.22
N GLY A 54 1.76 29.83 11.55
CA GLY A 54 0.55 30.16 12.31
C GLY A 54 -0.39 28.98 12.61
N ASP A 55 -0.05 27.74 12.26
CA ASP A 55 -0.78 26.56 12.74
C ASP A 55 -0.83 26.55 14.29
N ILE A 56 -2.03 26.48 14.84
CA ILE A 56 -2.32 26.45 16.28
C ILE A 56 -1.87 25.11 16.85
N ASP A 57 -1.21 25.13 17.99
CA ASP A 57 -0.80 23.90 18.69
C ASP A 57 -2.00 23.11 19.24
N LEU A 58 -1.82 21.80 19.35
CA LEU A 58 -2.82 20.92 19.97
C LEU A 58 -2.89 21.19 21.48
N THR A 59 -4.09 21.08 22.05
CA THR A 59 -4.28 21.17 23.50
C THR A 59 -3.79 19.90 24.20
N SER A 60 -3.62 19.97 25.52
CA SER A 60 -3.24 18.80 26.33
C SER A 60 -4.29 17.68 26.25
N GLU A 61 -5.57 18.04 26.18
CA GLU A 61 -6.69 17.10 26.03
C GLU A 61 -6.62 16.39 24.67
N GLN A 62 -6.40 17.16 23.60
CA GLN A 62 -6.21 16.61 22.26
C GLN A 62 -5.02 15.65 22.18
N ILE A 63 -3.91 15.98 22.83
CA ILE A 63 -2.74 15.09 22.91
C ILE A 63 -3.08 13.81 23.68
N ALA A 64 -3.82 13.91 24.78
CA ALA A 64 -4.24 12.74 25.55
C ALA A 64 -5.14 11.80 24.74
N GLU A 65 -6.08 12.33 23.95
CA GLU A 65 -6.92 11.52 23.05
C GLU A 65 -6.11 10.82 21.95
N ILE A 66 -5.11 11.51 21.39
CA ILE A 66 -4.17 10.91 20.41
C ILE A 66 -3.39 9.78 21.09
N ASP A 67 -2.81 10.03 22.26
CA ASP A 67 -2.03 9.02 22.98
C ASP A 67 -2.89 7.81 23.35
N GLU A 68 -4.15 8.00 23.78
CA GLU A 68 -5.08 6.92 24.09
C GLU A 68 -5.31 6.01 22.88
N PHE A 69 -5.63 6.60 21.71
CA PHE A 69 -5.85 5.84 20.48
C PHE A 69 -4.56 5.14 19.99
N TRP A 70 -3.43 5.84 20.02
CA TRP A 70 -2.18 5.35 19.44
C TRP A 70 -1.34 4.48 20.38
N ARG A 71 -1.69 4.38 21.67
CA ARG A 71 -0.96 3.60 22.69
C ARG A 71 -0.67 2.16 22.27
N LYS A 72 -1.65 1.51 21.64
CA LYS A 72 -1.54 0.12 21.12
C LYS A 72 -0.44 -0.03 20.06
N TYR A 73 -0.09 1.05 19.38
CA TYR A 73 0.84 1.09 18.26
C TYR A 73 2.19 1.74 18.62
N GLU A 74 2.46 2.06 19.89
CA GLU A 74 3.73 2.68 20.33
C GLU A 74 4.98 1.88 19.97
N PHE A 75 4.85 0.58 19.72
CA PHE A 75 5.96 -0.25 19.23
C PHE A 75 6.50 0.21 17.87
N LEU A 76 5.70 0.95 17.09
CA LEU A 76 6.09 1.62 15.84
C LEU A 76 6.93 2.89 16.08
N GLY A 77 7.12 3.28 17.34
CA GLY A 77 7.75 4.52 17.78
C GLY A 77 6.73 5.52 18.30
N LYS A 78 7.18 6.49 19.11
CA LYS A 78 6.32 7.57 19.62
C LYS A 78 5.62 8.25 18.44
N ILE A 79 4.30 8.42 18.56
CA ILE A 79 3.50 9.07 17.53
C ILE A 79 3.98 10.52 17.32
N ASP A 80 3.91 10.99 16.08
CA ASP A 80 4.31 12.36 15.74
C ASP A 80 3.09 13.27 15.66
N TYR A 81 2.94 14.17 16.64
CA TYR A 81 1.78 15.05 16.74
C TYR A 81 1.68 16.08 15.61
N ARG A 82 2.77 16.31 14.85
CA ARG A 82 2.79 17.30 13.75
C ARG A 82 1.73 17.01 12.69
N ALA A 83 1.53 15.74 12.36
CA ALA A 83 0.50 15.32 11.41
C ALA A 83 -0.91 15.76 11.88
N PHE A 84 -1.25 15.48 13.13
CA PHE A 84 -2.55 15.81 13.73
C PHE A 84 -2.75 17.32 13.81
N LYS A 85 -1.72 18.05 14.27
CA LYS A 85 -1.71 19.52 14.28
C LYS A 85 -2.03 20.07 12.89
N THR A 86 -1.27 19.64 11.88
CA THR A 86 -1.43 20.14 10.51
C THR A 86 -2.79 19.78 9.93
N TYR A 87 -3.24 18.53 10.03
CA TYR A 87 -4.51 18.12 9.43
C TYR A 87 -5.70 18.79 10.12
N TYR A 88 -5.66 18.95 11.45
CA TYR A 88 -6.67 19.70 12.19
C TYR A 88 -6.73 21.17 11.76
N ASN A 89 -5.59 21.85 11.69
CA ASN A 89 -5.56 23.27 11.30
C ASN A 89 -6.09 23.50 9.86
N ARG A 90 -5.91 22.53 8.96
CA ARG A 90 -6.40 22.64 7.58
C ARG A 90 -7.87 22.24 7.44
N SER A 91 -8.29 21.12 8.03
CA SER A 91 -9.65 20.58 7.91
C SER A 91 -10.66 21.24 8.86
N GLY A 92 -10.21 21.75 10.01
CA GLY A 92 -11.05 22.20 11.11
C GLY A 92 -11.66 21.06 11.93
N VAL A 93 -11.28 19.81 11.65
CA VAL A 93 -11.80 18.61 12.33
C VAL A 93 -10.68 17.99 13.14
N PHE A 94 -10.81 18.02 14.47
CA PHE A 94 -9.93 17.25 15.34
C PHE A 94 -10.43 15.81 15.43
N ASP A 95 -9.51 14.86 15.29
CA ASP A 95 -9.81 13.44 15.44
C ASP A 95 -8.50 12.67 15.71
N PRO A 96 -8.42 11.81 16.75
CA PRO A 96 -7.22 11.05 17.07
C PRO A 96 -6.88 9.96 16.04
N ARG A 97 -7.77 9.68 15.08
CA ARG A 97 -7.63 8.62 14.06
C ARG A 97 -6.98 9.09 12.77
N TYR A 98 -6.55 10.35 12.69
CA TYR A 98 -5.68 10.79 11.59
C TYR A 98 -4.50 9.84 11.45
N LEU A 99 -4.17 9.50 10.22
CA LEU A 99 -3.10 8.57 9.90
C LEU A 99 -1.87 9.35 9.43
N PRO A 100 -0.81 9.50 10.24
CA PRO A 100 0.41 10.14 9.78
C PRO A 100 0.96 9.48 8.51
N GLN A 101 1.49 10.27 7.60
CA GLN A 101 1.96 9.79 6.30
C GLN A 101 3.10 8.77 6.42
N TYR A 102 3.97 8.89 7.43
CA TYR A 102 4.98 7.86 7.68
C TYR A 102 4.35 6.54 8.13
N ILE A 103 3.24 6.56 8.89
CA ILE A 103 2.52 5.34 9.27
C ILE A 103 1.89 4.71 8.03
N TYR A 104 1.20 5.50 7.21
CA TYR A 104 0.62 5.01 5.97
C TYR A 104 1.68 4.43 5.03
N SER A 105 2.68 5.22 4.66
CA SER A 105 3.63 4.87 3.58
C SER A 105 4.57 3.72 3.95
N TYR A 106 4.98 3.64 5.23
CA TYR A 106 5.93 2.62 5.69
C TYR A 106 5.26 1.37 6.25
N PHE A 107 4.18 1.53 7.02
CA PHE A 107 3.56 0.43 7.76
C PHE A 107 2.32 -0.13 7.06
N LEU A 108 1.37 0.73 6.69
CA LEU A 108 0.09 0.24 6.17
C LEU A 108 0.15 -0.12 4.68
N ARG A 109 0.63 0.79 3.84
CA ARG A 109 0.63 0.68 2.37
C ARG A 109 1.32 -0.61 1.87
N PRO A 110 2.52 -1.01 2.33
CA PRO A 110 3.14 -2.23 1.81
C PRO A 110 2.31 -3.51 2.06
N ASN A 111 1.48 -3.49 3.10
CA ASN A 111 0.65 -4.62 3.50
C ASN A 111 -0.77 -4.58 2.90
N THR A 112 -1.27 -3.39 2.55
CA THR A 112 -2.54 -3.21 1.83
C THR A 112 -2.36 -3.16 0.31
N VAL A 113 -1.17 -2.81 -0.18
CA VAL A 113 -0.85 -2.61 -1.60
C VAL A 113 0.51 -3.24 -1.90
N PRO A 114 0.60 -4.59 -2.01
CA PRO A 114 1.89 -5.24 -2.21
C PRO A 114 2.47 -4.90 -3.59
N ASP A 115 3.72 -4.43 -3.63
CA ASP A 115 4.36 -3.89 -4.84
C ASP A 115 4.36 -4.87 -6.03
N ARG A 116 4.46 -6.19 -5.76
CA ARG A 116 4.37 -7.25 -6.77
C ARG A 116 3.07 -7.26 -7.59
N TYR A 117 1.98 -6.71 -7.04
CA TYR A 117 0.69 -6.56 -7.72
C TYR A 117 0.45 -5.13 -8.18
N ALA A 118 0.92 -4.14 -7.40
CA ALA A 118 0.69 -2.73 -7.70
C ALA A 118 1.29 -2.31 -9.06
N ILE A 119 2.53 -2.73 -9.35
CA ILE A 119 3.24 -2.35 -10.58
C ILE A 119 2.47 -2.79 -11.84
N PRO A 120 2.12 -4.09 -12.02
CA PRO A 120 1.39 -4.51 -13.22
C PRO A 120 -0.02 -3.90 -13.30
N PHE A 121 -0.69 -3.69 -12.16
CA PHE A 121 -2.05 -3.16 -12.14
C PHE A 121 -2.14 -1.65 -12.42
N GLN A 122 -1.02 -0.92 -12.35
CA GLN A 122 -0.98 0.52 -12.65
C GLN A 122 -0.74 0.80 -14.14
N ILE A 123 -0.42 -0.24 -14.93
CA ILE A 123 -0.16 -0.07 -16.35
C ILE A 123 -1.49 0.15 -17.08
N LYS A 124 -1.76 1.41 -17.43
CA LYS A 124 -2.98 1.86 -18.11
C LYS A 124 -3.38 1.03 -19.34
N ALA A 125 -2.39 0.55 -20.10
CA ALA A 125 -2.64 -0.30 -21.27
C ALA A 125 -3.30 -1.65 -20.93
N TYR A 126 -3.07 -2.19 -19.73
CA TYR A 126 -3.69 -3.44 -19.24
C TYR A 126 -4.96 -3.19 -18.43
N LEU A 127 -5.25 -1.94 -18.05
CA LEU A 127 -6.35 -1.61 -17.14
C LEU A 127 -7.72 -2.09 -17.65
N PRO A 128 -8.08 -1.95 -18.95
CA PRO A 128 -9.33 -2.48 -19.46
C PRO A 128 -9.48 -4.00 -19.33
N ARG A 129 -8.36 -4.73 -19.40
CA ARG A 129 -8.35 -6.18 -19.21
C ARG A 129 -8.45 -6.57 -17.74
N LEU A 130 -7.81 -5.82 -16.86
CA LEU A 130 -7.82 -6.05 -15.42
C LEU A 130 -9.16 -5.67 -14.81
N LEU A 131 -9.72 -4.52 -15.19
CA LEU A 131 -10.97 -3.95 -14.69
C LEU A 131 -12.12 -4.17 -15.69
N SER A 132 -12.24 -5.39 -16.21
CA SER A 132 -13.20 -5.72 -17.28
C SER A 132 -14.68 -5.43 -16.95
N ASN A 133 -15.03 -5.36 -15.67
CA ASN A 133 -16.39 -5.06 -15.21
C ASN A 133 -16.60 -3.58 -14.83
N ALA A 134 -15.64 -2.70 -15.10
CA ALA A 134 -15.72 -1.28 -14.82
C ALA A 134 -15.57 -0.46 -16.11
N LYS A 135 -16.53 0.44 -16.34
CA LYS A 135 -16.48 1.40 -17.45
C LYS A 135 -15.22 2.24 -17.33
N GLN A 136 -14.54 2.39 -18.45
CA GLN A 136 -13.30 3.11 -18.63
C GLN A 136 -13.38 3.85 -19.95
N PRO A 137 -12.56 4.89 -20.15
CA PRO A 137 -12.48 5.55 -21.45
C PRO A 137 -12.13 4.54 -22.53
N GLU A 138 -12.89 4.56 -23.63
CA GLU A 138 -12.76 3.56 -24.70
C GLU A 138 -11.34 3.54 -25.24
N MET A 139 -10.68 2.38 -25.12
CA MET A 139 -9.34 2.19 -25.64
C MET A 139 -9.39 1.98 -27.15
N ILE A 140 -8.57 2.73 -27.89
CA ILE A 140 -8.49 2.65 -29.34
C ILE A 140 -7.35 1.71 -29.74
N ILE A 141 -6.12 2.03 -29.30
CA ILE A 141 -4.95 1.17 -29.47
C ILE A 141 -4.03 1.26 -28.26
N ARG A 142 -3.17 0.27 -28.13
CA ARG A 142 -2.14 0.23 -27.10
C ARG A 142 -0.83 -0.28 -27.67
N LYS A 143 0.28 0.23 -27.14
CA LYS A 143 1.64 -0.22 -27.46
C LYS A 143 2.32 -0.67 -26.17
N ILE A 144 2.82 -1.89 -26.16
CA ILE A 144 3.48 -2.48 -25.00
C ILE A 144 4.79 -3.10 -25.46
N GLU A 145 5.91 -2.60 -24.94
CA GLU A 145 7.27 -3.03 -25.33
C GLU A 145 7.50 -3.05 -26.85
N GLY A 146 6.99 -2.04 -27.55
CA GLY A 146 7.14 -1.95 -29.01
C GLY A 146 6.02 -2.61 -29.83
N ILE A 147 5.23 -3.49 -29.22
CA ILE A 147 4.18 -4.28 -29.87
C ILE A 147 2.84 -3.55 -29.82
N TYR A 148 2.11 -3.50 -30.93
CA TYR A 148 0.83 -2.81 -31.02
C TYR A 148 -0.34 -3.78 -30.91
N TYR A 149 -1.40 -3.31 -30.27
CA TYR A 149 -2.67 -4.02 -30.15
C TYR A 149 -3.84 -3.07 -30.38
N ASN A 150 -4.94 -3.58 -30.94
CA ASN A 150 -6.22 -2.87 -31.03
C ASN A 150 -6.92 -2.79 -29.66
N SER A 151 -8.14 -2.27 -29.62
CA SER A 151 -9.06 -2.20 -28.47
C SER A 151 -9.24 -3.56 -27.79
N GLU A 152 -9.30 -4.63 -28.59
CA GLU A 152 -9.63 -6.00 -28.15
C GLU A 152 -8.41 -6.83 -27.77
N PHE A 153 -7.24 -6.18 -27.72
CA PHE A 153 -5.96 -6.79 -27.34
C PHE A 153 -5.43 -7.76 -28.42
N GLU A 154 -5.90 -7.64 -29.66
CA GLU A 154 -5.40 -8.38 -30.80
C GLU A 154 -4.17 -7.68 -31.37
N HIS A 155 -3.16 -8.46 -31.76
CA HIS A 155 -1.92 -7.94 -32.33
C HIS A 155 -2.17 -7.26 -33.67
N ILE A 156 -1.65 -6.04 -33.83
CA ILE A 156 -1.72 -5.27 -35.08
C ILE A 156 -0.35 -4.66 -35.40
N THR A 157 -0.17 -4.25 -36.65
CA THR A 157 1.00 -3.49 -37.09
C THR A 157 0.90 -2.03 -36.68
N LYS A 158 2.04 -1.32 -36.68
CA LYS A 158 2.07 0.14 -36.48
C LYS A 158 1.20 0.90 -37.49
N SER A 159 1.17 0.45 -38.75
CA SER A 159 0.40 1.12 -39.81
C SER A 159 -1.10 0.96 -39.58
N GLU A 160 -1.56 -0.22 -39.15
CA GLU A 160 -2.96 -0.43 -38.75
C GLU A 160 -3.32 0.43 -37.54
N ALA A 161 -2.44 0.50 -36.53
CA ALA A 161 -2.68 1.35 -35.36
C ALA A 161 -2.84 2.83 -35.72
N VAL A 162 -2.03 3.34 -36.67
CA VAL A 162 -2.17 4.72 -37.17
C VAL A 162 -3.48 4.90 -37.92
N ARG A 163 -3.84 3.96 -38.80
CA ARG A 163 -5.10 4.00 -39.55
C ARG A 163 -6.32 4.03 -38.63
N ILE A 164 -6.38 3.16 -37.63
CA ILE A 164 -7.46 3.13 -36.63
C ILE A 164 -7.58 4.49 -35.93
N CYS A 165 -6.47 5.11 -35.50
CA CYS A 165 -6.52 6.43 -34.88
C CYS A 165 -6.99 7.53 -35.84
N LEU A 166 -6.61 7.48 -37.12
CA LEU A 166 -7.07 8.44 -38.14
C LEU A 166 -8.56 8.29 -38.38
N ASP A 167 -9.08 7.07 -38.48
CA ASP A 167 -10.50 6.80 -38.70
C ASP A 167 -11.34 7.40 -37.57
N VAL A 168 -10.89 7.28 -36.30
CA VAL A 168 -11.56 7.89 -35.14
C VAL A 168 -11.49 9.43 -35.16
N LEU A 169 -10.34 10.00 -35.54
CA LEU A 169 -10.22 11.46 -35.66
C LEU A 169 -11.12 12.01 -36.78
N GLN A 170 -11.23 11.29 -37.89
CA GLN A 170 -12.07 11.66 -39.04
C GLN A 170 -13.57 11.58 -38.74
N SER A 171 -13.99 10.76 -37.77
CA SER A 171 -15.37 10.78 -37.26
C SER A 171 -15.66 11.97 -36.34
N GLY A 172 -14.69 12.87 -36.13
CA GLY A 172 -14.82 14.04 -35.26
C GLY A 172 -14.62 13.73 -33.77
N THR A 173 -14.14 12.52 -33.43
CA THR A 173 -13.88 12.13 -32.04
C THR A 173 -12.45 12.49 -31.64
N GLU A 174 -12.31 13.31 -30.60
CA GLU A 174 -11.00 13.63 -30.03
C GLU A 174 -10.39 12.40 -29.34
N ILE A 175 -9.09 12.20 -29.52
CA ILE A 175 -8.33 11.11 -28.87
C ILE A 175 -7.33 11.66 -27.86
N VAL A 176 -7.04 10.85 -26.85
CA VAL A 176 -6.02 11.12 -25.83
C VAL A 176 -4.91 10.10 -25.97
N VAL A 177 -3.71 10.56 -26.32
CA VAL A 177 -2.49 9.76 -26.36
C VAL A 177 -1.76 9.92 -25.02
N LYS A 178 -1.63 8.81 -24.29
CA LYS A 178 -0.90 8.76 -23.02
C LYS A 178 0.42 8.02 -23.23
N LEU A 179 1.51 8.77 -23.20
CA LEU A 179 2.86 8.22 -23.27
C LEU A 179 3.23 7.64 -21.90
N SER A 180 3.61 6.37 -21.83
CA SER A 180 3.86 5.73 -20.54
C SER A 180 5.21 6.15 -19.91
N GLY A 181 5.28 6.08 -18.58
CA GLY A 181 6.51 6.34 -17.81
C GLY A 181 6.60 7.74 -17.20
N GLN A 182 5.55 8.56 -17.29
CA GLN A 182 5.51 9.90 -16.71
C GLN A 182 4.21 10.08 -15.90
N GLY A 183 4.32 10.67 -14.71
CA GLY A 183 3.19 10.98 -13.82
C GLY A 183 2.78 12.46 -13.88
N GLY A 184 1.62 12.78 -13.30
CA GLY A 184 1.15 14.18 -13.15
C GLY A 184 0.75 14.86 -14.47
N GLY A 185 0.23 14.11 -15.43
CA GLY A 185 -0.23 14.65 -16.73
C GLY A 185 0.89 14.87 -17.76
N LYS A 186 2.16 14.70 -17.39
CA LYS A 186 3.29 14.76 -18.34
C LYS A 186 3.15 13.61 -19.37
N GLY A 187 3.25 13.95 -20.66
CA GLY A 187 3.12 12.98 -21.75
C GLY A 187 1.68 12.62 -22.13
N VAL A 188 0.67 13.38 -21.67
CA VAL A 188 -0.71 13.30 -22.15
C VAL A 188 -0.89 14.32 -23.28
N VAL A 189 -1.35 13.85 -24.44
CA VAL A 189 -1.58 14.68 -25.64
C VAL A 189 -3.02 14.48 -26.11
N PHE A 190 -3.75 15.56 -26.28
CA PHE A 190 -5.10 15.57 -26.85
C PHE A 190 -5.01 15.95 -28.33
N LEU A 191 -5.69 15.18 -29.18
CA LEU A 191 -5.70 15.39 -30.63
C LEU A 191 -7.15 15.38 -31.11
N ALA A 192 -7.63 16.53 -31.60
CA ALA A 192 -8.91 16.65 -32.30
C ALA A 192 -8.75 16.41 -33.81
N ASN A 193 -7.52 16.56 -34.32
CA ASN A 193 -7.10 16.19 -35.66
C ASN A 193 -5.62 15.77 -35.62
N ALA A 194 -5.19 15.01 -36.61
CA ALA A 194 -3.78 14.70 -36.87
C ALA A 194 -3.63 14.13 -38.27
N THR A 195 -2.47 14.38 -38.88
CA THR A 195 -2.03 13.73 -40.10
C THR A 195 -1.40 12.36 -39.79
N GLU A 196 -1.35 11.48 -40.80
CA GLU A 196 -0.65 10.21 -40.68
C GLU A 196 0.82 10.38 -40.25
N LYS A 197 1.50 11.40 -40.79
CA LYS A 197 2.89 11.72 -40.47
C LYS A 197 3.07 12.07 -38.98
N GLU A 198 2.17 12.87 -38.43
CA GLU A 198 2.19 13.27 -37.01
C GLU A 198 1.99 12.06 -36.09
N LEU A 199 1.00 11.22 -36.36
CA LEU A 199 0.77 10.00 -35.58
C LEU A 199 1.95 9.03 -35.69
N ARG A 200 2.50 8.82 -36.89
CA ARG A 200 3.69 7.96 -37.09
C ARG A 200 4.90 8.47 -36.29
N ASN A 201 5.08 9.78 -36.19
CA ASN A 201 6.14 10.40 -35.41
C ASN A 201 5.90 10.25 -33.91
N LEU A 202 4.69 10.52 -33.42
CA LEU A 202 4.31 10.35 -32.03
C LEU A 202 4.52 8.90 -31.56
N PHE A 203 4.23 7.94 -32.42
CA PHE A 203 4.35 6.52 -32.13
C PHE A 203 5.80 5.98 -32.25
N LYS A 204 6.74 6.78 -32.76
CA LYS A 204 8.13 6.36 -33.02
C LYS A 204 8.98 6.25 -31.74
N THR A 205 8.79 7.15 -30.79
CA THR A 205 9.80 7.43 -29.74
C THR A 205 9.59 6.70 -28.42
N LYS A 206 8.44 6.05 -28.20
CA LYS A 206 8.11 5.41 -26.92
C LYS A 206 7.85 3.92 -27.10
N SER A 207 8.44 3.09 -26.23
CA SER A 207 8.17 1.64 -26.18
C SER A 207 6.75 1.34 -25.67
N LYS A 208 6.13 2.28 -24.94
CA LYS A 208 4.82 2.13 -24.30
C LYS A 208 3.95 3.36 -24.50
N LEU A 209 2.72 3.16 -24.97
CA LEU A 209 1.69 4.19 -25.06
C LEU A 209 0.29 3.56 -25.03
N SER A 210 -0.72 4.36 -24.72
CA SER A 210 -2.12 4.02 -24.91
C SER A 210 -2.84 5.18 -25.58
N VAL A 211 -3.77 4.88 -26.47
CA VAL A 211 -4.66 5.86 -27.10
C VAL A 211 -6.09 5.49 -26.75
N GLN A 212 -6.84 6.45 -26.27
CA GLN A 212 -8.24 6.28 -25.87
C GLN A 212 -9.07 7.45 -26.41
N LYS A 213 -10.40 7.31 -26.46
CA LYS A 213 -11.29 8.45 -26.70
C LYS A 213 -11.17 9.46 -25.54
N ALA A 214 -11.32 10.74 -25.87
CA ALA A 214 -11.45 11.79 -24.86
C ALA A 214 -12.81 11.68 -24.16
N ILE A 215 -12.81 11.84 -22.84
CA ILE A 215 -14.04 11.79 -22.05
C ILE A 215 -14.76 13.11 -22.22
N LYS A 216 -16.05 13.04 -22.56
CA LYS A 216 -16.94 14.20 -22.52
C LYS A 216 -17.55 14.27 -21.12
N GLN A 217 -17.06 15.20 -20.32
CA GLN A 217 -17.44 15.32 -18.91
C GLN A 217 -18.86 15.87 -18.73
N HIS A 218 -19.54 15.41 -17.68
CA HIS A 218 -20.85 15.90 -17.25
C HIS A 218 -20.92 17.44 -17.15
N PRO A 219 -21.99 18.10 -17.65
CA PRO A 219 -22.09 19.56 -17.67
C PRO A 219 -21.93 20.24 -16.30
N GLN A 220 -22.43 19.64 -15.21
CA GLN A 220 -22.23 20.20 -13.87
C GLN A 220 -20.77 20.09 -13.40
N MET A 221 -20.06 18.99 -13.73
CA MET A 221 -18.64 18.87 -13.41
C MET A 221 -17.80 19.84 -14.24
N ALA A 222 -18.19 20.10 -15.49
CA ALA A 222 -17.54 21.07 -16.36
C ALA A 222 -17.64 22.52 -15.86
N LYS A 223 -18.64 22.85 -15.03
CA LYS A 223 -18.70 24.18 -14.39
C LYS A 223 -17.46 24.46 -13.55
N LEU A 224 -16.94 23.47 -12.82
CA LEU A 224 -15.77 23.62 -11.95
C LEU A 224 -14.54 24.07 -12.75
N ASN A 225 -14.29 23.43 -13.88
CA ASN A 225 -13.31 23.86 -14.87
C ASN A 225 -13.62 23.15 -16.21
N PRO A 226 -13.99 23.88 -17.28
CA PRO A 226 -14.37 23.28 -18.55
C PRO A 226 -13.17 22.84 -19.40
N SER A 227 -11.95 23.32 -19.10
CA SER A 227 -10.77 22.98 -19.89
C SER A 227 -10.20 21.60 -19.57
N THR A 228 -10.55 21.03 -18.41
CA THR A 228 -10.09 19.72 -17.94
C THR A 228 -11.25 18.80 -17.56
N VAL A 229 -11.03 17.50 -17.63
CA VAL A 229 -11.86 16.53 -16.92
C VAL A 229 -11.54 16.65 -15.43
N ASN A 230 -12.51 17.07 -14.63
CA ASN A 230 -12.43 17.14 -13.17
C ASN A 230 -12.71 15.74 -12.62
N THR A 231 -11.75 15.16 -11.91
CA THR A 231 -11.87 13.79 -11.44
C THR A 231 -12.23 13.75 -9.96
N VAL A 232 -13.13 12.84 -9.61
CA VAL A 232 -13.32 12.42 -8.22
C VAL A 232 -12.19 11.45 -7.88
N ARG A 233 -11.33 11.87 -6.97
CA ARG A 233 -10.35 11.02 -6.31
C ARG A 233 -11.07 10.30 -5.16
N LEU A 234 -11.41 9.03 -5.36
CA LEU A 234 -12.10 8.21 -4.35
C LEU A 234 -11.14 7.15 -3.80
N THR A 235 -10.81 7.24 -2.51
CA THR A 235 -10.08 6.19 -1.80
C THR A 235 -11.05 5.15 -1.25
N THR A 236 -10.76 3.88 -1.51
CA THR A 236 -11.62 2.73 -1.18
C THR A 236 -10.84 1.67 -0.43
N VAL A 237 -11.56 0.85 0.34
CA VAL A 237 -11.04 -0.26 1.12
C VAL A 237 -11.79 -1.53 0.74
N LEU A 238 -11.05 -2.62 0.48
CA LEU A 238 -11.61 -3.96 0.32
C LEU A 238 -11.01 -4.88 1.39
N HIS A 239 -11.74 -5.10 2.47
CA HIS A 239 -11.30 -5.90 3.60
C HIS A 239 -12.25 -7.09 3.82
N LYS A 240 -11.69 -8.30 3.91
CA LYS A 240 -12.46 -9.56 4.10
C LYS A 240 -13.66 -9.70 3.15
N GLY A 241 -13.51 -9.26 1.90
CA GLY A 241 -14.55 -9.35 0.86
C GLY A 241 -15.59 -8.22 0.91
N LYS A 242 -15.51 -7.29 1.85
CA LYS A 242 -16.39 -6.13 1.97
C LYS A 242 -15.74 -4.87 1.39
N PHE A 243 -16.43 -4.22 0.46
CA PHE A 243 -16.10 -2.90 -0.07
C PHE A 243 -16.55 -1.78 0.89
N SER A 244 -15.74 -0.74 0.99
CA SER A 244 -16.05 0.52 1.67
C SER A 244 -15.41 1.69 0.93
N ALA A 245 -16.17 2.75 0.69
CA ALA A 245 -15.60 4.06 0.38
C ALA A 245 -14.99 4.67 1.66
N ALA A 246 -13.80 5.23 1.56
CA ALA A 246 -13.04 5.74 2.71
C ALA A 246 -12.98 7.27 2.74
N ALA A 247 -12.63 7.89 1.61
CA ALA A 247 -12.62 9.34 1.48
C ALA A 247 -12.71 9.76 0.01
N ALA A 248 -13.30 10.93 -0.26
CA ALA A 248 -13.46 11.47 -1.60
C ALA A 248 -13.04 12.94 -1.66
N LEU A 249 -12.51 13.35 -2.81
CA LEU A 249 -12.29 14.76 -3.16
C LEU A 249 -12.37 14.93 -4.68
N ILE A 250 -12.52 16.16 -5.17
CA ILE A 250 -12.37 16.50 -6.58
C ILE A 250 -11.00 17.13 -6.79
N LYS A 251 -10.26 16.63 -7.78
CA LYS A 251 -9.07 17.29 -8.32
C LYS A 251 -9.50 18.23 -9.44
N ILE A 252 -9.33 19.52 -9.22
CA ILE A 252 -9.70 20.56 -10.18
C ILE A 252 -8.39 21.12 -10.75
N GLY A 253 -8.22 21.01 -12.06
CA GLY A 253 -7.05 21.53 -12.76
C GLY A 253 -7.04 23.06 -12.83
N SER A 254 -5.90 23.62 -13.23
CA SER A 254 -5.78 25.06 -13.51
C SER A 254 -6.65 25.47 -14.71
N PRO A 255 -7.19 26.71 -14.74
CA PRO A 255 -7.86 27.23 -15.93
C PRO A 255 -6.99 27.08 -17.18
N ASN A 256 -7.61 26.70 -18.30
CA ASN A 256 -6.95 26.46 -19.60
C ASN A 256 -5.99 25.25 -19.66
N ALA A 257 -5.82 24.50 -18.57
CA ALA A 257 -5.13 23.21 -18.59
C ALA A 257 -6.08 22.09 -19.02
N ARG A 258 -5.58 21.15 -19.82
CA ARG A 258 -6.31 19.94 -20.28
C ARG A 258 -6.20 18.74 -19.34
N VAL A 259 -5.44 18.88 -18.25
CA VAL A 259 -5.20 17.83 -17.26
C VAL A 259 -5.51 18.34 -15.85
N ASP A 260 -6.02 17.47 -15.00
CA ASP A 260 -6.53 17.76 -13.66
C ASP A 260 -5.44 17.91 -12.58
N ASN A 261 -4.23 18.26 -13.00
CA ASN A 261 -3.11 18.40 -12.09
C ASN A 261 -3.22 19.73 -11.34
N TYR A 262 -3.89 19.67 -10.18
CA TYR A 262 -4.13 20.83 -9.32
C TYR A 262 -2.85 21.58 -8.92
N LYS A 263 -1.69 20.91 -8.89
CA LYS A 263 -0.41 21.51 -8.45
C LYS A 263 0.08 22.66 -9.34
N TYR A 264 -0.52 22.86 -10.51
CA TYR A 264 -0.16 23.91 -11.47
C TYR A 264 -1.20 25.05 -11.55
N GLY A 265 -1.77 25.43 -10.40
CA GLY A 265 -2.75 26.53 -10.30
C GLY A 265 -4.22 26.09 -10.22
N GLY A 266 -4.46 24.82 -9.90
CA GLY A 266 -5.79 24.31 -9.60
C GLY A 266 -6.08 24.27 -8.09
N CYS A 267 -7.01 23.41 -7.68
CA CYS A 267 -7.41 23.25 -6.29
C CYS A 267 -7.96 21.86 -5.98
N LEU A 268 -8.15 21.58 -4.69
CA LEU A 268 -8.76 20.34 -4.19
C LEU A 268 -10.05 20.67 -3.44
N LEU A 269 -11.16 20.04 -3.83
CA LEU A 269 -12.46 20.24 -3.21
C LEU A 269 -12.87 18.96 -2.47
N GLY A 270 -13.08 19.03 -1.15
CA GLY A 270 -13.50 17.87 -0.35
C GLY A 270 -14.91 17.41 -0.71
N VAL A 271 -15.13 16.09 -0.75
CA VAL A 271 -16.42 15.47 -1.05
C VAL A 271 -16.80 14.54 0.09
N ASN A 272 -17.98 14.75 0.67
CA ASN A 272 -18.59 13.84 1.63
C ASN A 272 -19.08 12.58 0.91
N LEU A 273 -19.16 11.45 1.62
CA LEU A 273 -19.55 10.17 1.01
C LEU A 273 -21.03 10.08 0.60
N ASP A 274 -21.84 11.10 0.86
CA ASP A 274 -23.19 11.29 0.31
C ASP A 274 -23.20 12.09 -1.02
N GLY A 275 -22.01 12.47 -1.49
CA GLY A 275 -21.76 13.23 -2.72
C GLY A 275 -21.79 14.74 -2.55
N THR A 276 -22.18 15.27 -1.38
CA THR A 276 -22.10 16.72 -1.11
C THR A 276 -20.65 17.17 -1.04
N VAL A 277 -20.38 18.43 -1.36
CA VAL A 277 -19.03 18.99 -1.28
C VAL A 277 -18.89 19.96 -0.10
N LEU A 278 -17.66 20.16 0.37
CA LEU A 278 -17.36 21.21 1.33
C LEU A 278 -17.66 22.60 0.72
N PRO A 279 -18.10 23.59 1.53
CA PRO A 279 -18.35 24.94 1.05
C PRO A 279 -17.05 25.74 0.80
N TRP A 280 -15.91 25.06 0.76
CA TRP A 280 -14.59 25.61 0.51
C TRP A 280 -13.67 24.54 -0.12
N ALA A 281 -12.61 24.98 -0.80
CA ALA A 281 -11.56 24.15 -1.39
C ALA A 281 -10.18 24.57 -0.86
N LEU A 282 -9.15 23.76 -1.07
CA LEU A 282 -7.75 24.13 -0.85
C LEU A 282 -7.10 24.52 -2.17
N ASN A 283 -6.51 25.71 -2.22
CA ASN A 283 -5.63 26.13 -3.32
C ASN A 283 -4.24 25.44 -3.21
N ILE A 284 -3.35 25.76 -4.14
CA ILE A 284 -1.97 25.21 -4.15
C ILE A 284 -1.13 25.64 -2.93
N ASP A 285 -1.47 26.77 -2.32
CA ASP A 285 -0.83 27.31 -1.13
C ASP A 285 -1.41 26.74 0.17
N ARG A 286 -2.37 25.80 0.06
CA ARG A 286 -3.04 25.11 1.18
C ARG A 286 -3.93 26.05 2.03
N GLU A 287 -4.39 27.12 1.41
CA GLU A 287 -5.35 28.07 1.97
C GLU A 287 -6.77 27.71 1.54
N ARG A 288 -7.75 28.04 2.40
CA ARG A 288 -9.16 27.82 2.10
C ARG A 288 -9.67 28.92 1.18
N ILE A 289 -10.29 28.51 0.07
CA ILE A 289 -10.98 29.39 -0.87
C ILE A 289 -12.46 28.99 -0.97
N THR A 290 -13.36 29.97 -1.09
CA THR A 290 -14.80 29.74 -1.29
C THR A 290 -15.24 30.01 -2.73
N GLU A 291 -14.36 30.60 -3.54
CA GLU A 291 -14.52 30.79 -4.98
C GLU A 291 -13.32 30.15 -5.68
N LEU A 292 -13.60 29.33 -6.69
CA LEU A 292 -12.59 28.62 -7.46
C LEU A 292 -11.88 29.55 -8.44
N PRO A 293 -10.68 29.19 -8.94
CA PRO A 293 -10.00 29.97 -9.99
C PRO A 293 -10.81 30.18 -11.28
N SER A 294 -11.85 29.37 -11.50
CA SER A 294 -12.81 29.51 -12.60
C SER A 294 -13.93 30.54 -12.34
N GLY A 295 -14.00 31.12 -11.14
CA GLY A 295 -15.08 32.02 -10.69
C GLY A 295 -16.30 31.31 -10.11
N ILE A 296 -16.29 29.97 -10.03
CA ILE A 296 -17.39 29.22 -9.41
C ILE A 296 -17.34 29.34 -7.89
N LYS A 297 -18.45 29.78 -7.30
CA LYS A 297 -18.65 29.79 -5.85
C LYS A 297 -19.00 28.39 -5.32
N LEU A 298 -18.54 28.10 -4.12
CA LEU A 298 -18.84 26.88 -3.36
C LEU A 298 -19.86 27.18 -2.27
N GLY A 299 -20.64 26.16 -1.90
CA GLY A 299 -21.69 26.31 -0.87
C GLY A 299 -23.02 26.83 -1.44
N GLU A 300 -23.84 27.45 -0.58
CA GLU A 300 -25.20 27.87 -0.92
C GLU A 300 -25.23 28.79 -2.17
N GLY A 301 -26.09 28.45 -3.14
CA GLY A 301 -26.16 29.15 -4.44
C GLY A 301 -25.00 28.86 -5.41
N GLY A 302 -24.03 28.02 -5.02
CA GLY A 302 -22.88 27.61 -5.81
C GLY A 302 -22.87 26.12 -6.17
N PHE A 303 -21.67 25.55 -6.34
CA PHE A 303 -21.50 24.11 -6.51
C PHE A 303 -21.55 23.40 -5.15
N THR A 304 -22.50 22.49 -4.98
CA THR A 304 -22.79 21.84 -3.68
C THR A 304 -22.73 20.32 -3.71
N LYS A 305 -22.73 19.69 -4.90
CA LYS A 305 -22.81 18.24 -5.01
C LYS A 305 -22.17 17.73 -6.29
N VAL A 306 -21.49 16.58 -6.19
CA VAL A 306 -21.05 15.80 -7.34
C VAL A 306 -22.27 15.16 -8.02
N PRO A 307 -22.52 15.39 -9.32
CA PRO A 307 -23.60 14.73 -10.04
C PRO A 307 -23.39 13.21 -10.05
N CYS A 308 -24.49 12.46 -9.92
CA CYS A 308 -24.49 11.00 -10.07
C CYS A 308 -23.49 10.28 -9.16
N PHE A 309 -23.25 10.79 -7.95
CA PHE A 309 -22.22 10.25 -7.04
C PHE A 309 -22.42 8.76 -6.70
N ASN A 310 -23.65 8.24 -6.69
CA ASN A 310 -23.89 6.80 -6.53
C ASN A 310 -23.24 5.97 -7.65
N SER A 311 -23.26 6.45 -8.90
CA SER A 311 -22.56 5.82 -10.02
C SER A 311 -21.04 5.76 -9.76
N VAL A 312 -20.47 6.81 -9.16
CA VAL A 312 -19.04 6.85 -8.77
C VAL A 312 -18.72 5.74 -7.75
N LEU A 313 -19.56 5.58 -6.73
CA LEU A 313 -19.39 4.54 -5.71
C LEU A 313 -19.51 3.13 -6.31
N GLU A 314 -20.56 2.87 -7.09
CA GLU A 314 -20.80 1.58 -7.75
C GLU A 314 -19.68 1.22 -8.73
N MET A 315 -19.19 2.19 -9.49
CA MET A 315 -18.10 1.97 -10.45
C MET A 315 -16.78 1.64 -9.74
N ALA A 316 -16.48 2.34 -8.65
CA ALA A 316 -15.31 2.04 -7.83
C ALA A 316 -15.40 0.67 -7.15
N GLU A 317 -16.60 0.27 -6.70
CA GLU A 317 -16.85 -1.05 -6.15
C GLU A 317 -16.58 -2.15 -7.18
N LYS A 318 -17.19 -2.05 -8.37
CA LYS A 318 -16.96 -2.98 -9.49
C LYS A 318 -15.48 -3.08 -9.83
N ALA A 319 -14.79 -1.95 -9.90
CA ALA A 319 -13.35 -1.90 -10.19
C ALA A 319 -12.51 -2.54 -9.07
N HIS A 320 -12.83 -2.30 -7.79
CA HIS A 320 -12.05 -2.83 -6.67
C HIS A 320 -12.16 -4.35 -6.57
N TYR A 321 -13.34 -4.91 -6.83
CA TYR A 321 -13.53 -6.36 -6.88
C TYR A 321 -12.75 -7.05 -8.01
N CYS A 322 -12.32 -6.33 -9.05
CA CYS A 322 -11.46 -6.88 -10.09
C CYS A 322 -10.00 -7.10 -9.63
N ILE A 323 -9.54 -6.39 -8.59
CA ILE A 323 -8.17 -6.46 -8.09
C ILE A 323 -8.08 -6.73 -6.58
N PRO A 324 -8.68 -7.82 -6.06
CA PRO A 324 -8.89 -8.01 -4.63
C PRO A 324 -7.59 -8.25 -3.82
N LYS A 325 -6.44 -8.38 -4.50
CA LYS A 325 -5.11 -8.40 -3.86
C LYS A 325 -4.69 -7.03 -3.34
N ILE A 326 -5.23 -5.94 -3.91
CA ILE A 326 -5.01 -4.58 -3.44
C ILE A 326 -6.17 -4.20 -2.51
N LYS A 327 -5.85 -3.84 -1.27
CA LYS A 327 -6.82 -3.59 -0.19
C LYS A 327 -7.20 -2.12 -0.08
N VAL A 328 -6.31 -1.22 -0.50
CA VAL A 328 -6.58 0.23 -0.54
C VAL A 328 -6.27 0.73 -1.94
N VAL A 329 -7.22 1.40 -2.58
CA VAL A 329 -7.04 2.00 -3.90
C VAL A 329 -7.61 3.40 -3.91
N SER A 330 -6.85 4.34 -4.48
CA SER A 330 -7.33 5.68 -4.77
C SER A 330 -7.62 5.82 -6.26
N TRP A 331 -8.90 5.79 -6.62
CA TRP A 331 -9.38 5.86 -8.00
C TRP A 331 -9.47 7.31 -8.47
N ASP A 332 -9.04 7.60 -9.69
CA ASP A 332 -9.47 8.79 -10.42
C ASP A 332 -10.66 8.42 -11.28
N ILE A 333 -11.80 9.06 -11.03
CA ILE A 333 -13.08 8.74 -11.66
C ILE A 333 -13.66 10.00 -12.29
N ALA A 334 -14.09 9.94 -13.56
CA ALA A 334 -14.86 11.00 -14.19
C ALA A 334 -16.35 10.64 -14.21
N VAL A 335 -17.21 11.66 -14.27
CA VAL A 335 -18.63 11.49 -14.61
C VAL A 335 -18.82 12.04 -16.01
N ASP A 336 -19.31 11.21 -16.92
CA ASP A 336 -19.53 11.56 -18.31
C ASP A 336 -20.87 12.31 -18.53
N ASP A 337 -21.12 12.75 -19.77
CA ASP A 337 -22.36 13.42 -20.15
C ASP A 337 -23.56 12.48 -20.34
N GLU A 338 -23.37 11.17 -20.16
CA GLU A 338 -24.41 10.15 -20.12
C GLU A 338 -24.84 9.81 -18.67
N ASN A 339 -24.32 10.53 -17.68
CA ASN A 339 -24.56 10.34 -16.24
C ASN A 339 -23.91 9.09 -15.64
N GLU A 340 -22.90 8.52 -16.29
CA GLU A 340 -22.17 7.35 -15.81
C GLU A 340 -20.75 7.72 -15.34
N ALA A 341 -20.23 6.94 -14.38
CA ALA A 341 -18.86 7.07 -13.92
C ALA A 341 -17.89 6.25 -14.78
N GLU A 342 -16.71 6.79 -15.06
CA GLU A 342 -15.63 6.11 -15.77
C GLU A 342 -14.33 6.09 -14.96
N ILE A 343 -13.72 4.91 -14.79
CA ILE A 343 -12.40 4.79 -14.16
C ILE A 343 -11.32 5.28 -15.11
N ILE A 344 -10.60 6.33 -14.71
CA ILE A 344 -9.46 6.87 -15.47
C ILE A 344 -8.16 6.19 -15.06
N GLU A 345 -7.96 6.04 -13.75
CA GLU A 345 -6.71 5.52 -13.18
C GLU A 345 -6.91 4.92 -11.80
N ALA A 346 -6.19 3.84 -11.52
CA ALA A 346 -6.01 3.29 -10.19
C ALA A 346 -4.67 3.76 -9.61
N ASN A 347 -4.70 4.47 -8.48
CA ASN A 347 -3.50 4.97 -7.80
C ASN A 347 -3.22 4.16 -6.53
N PHE A 348 -2.00 3.60 -6.47
CA PHE A 348 -1.55 2.70 -5.40
C PHE A 348 -0.48 3.31 -4.48
N PHE A 349 0.24 4.31 -4.98
CA PHE A 349 1.36 4.98 -4.29
C PHE A 349 1.04 6.44 -3.97
N GLY A 350 -0.24 6.81 -4.02
CA GLY A 350 -0.71 8.16 -3.78
C GLY A 350 -0.51 8.61 -2.34
N ASP A 351 -0.38 9.92 -2.17
CA ASP A 351 -0.40 10.57 -0.87
C ASP A 351 -1.85 10.71 -0.38
N LEU A 352 -2.16 10.17 0.81
CA LEU A 352 -3.50 10.24 1.39
C LEU A 352 -3.73 11.51 2.22
N ARG A 353 -2.70 12.32 2.48
CA ARG A 353 -2.81 13.57 3.25
C ARG A 353 -3.81 14.54 2.67
N MET A 354 -3.95 14.57 1.34
CA MET A 354 -4.94 15.41 0.66
C MET A 354 -6.37 15.17 1.16
N HIS A 355 -6.73 13.92 1.47
CA HIS A 355 -8.01 13.61 2.09
C HIS A 355 -8.05 14.14 3.53
N GLN A 356 -6.97 13.93 4.28
CA GLN A 356 -6.90 14.29 5.71
C GLN A 356 -7.01 15.79 5.97
N VAL A 357 -6.43 16.62 5.12
CA VAL A 357 -6.51 18.08 5.25
C VAL A 357 -7.85 18.67 4.78
N LEU A 358 -8.70 17.87 4.11
CA LEU A 358 -10.01 18.30 3.61
C LEU A 358 -11.15 17.69 4.42
N THR A 359 -11.24 16.36 4.41
CA THR A 359 -12.42 15.59 4.85
C THR A 359 -12.20 14.85 6.18
N GLY A 360 -11.10 15.13 6.89
CA GLY A 360 -10.77 14.42 8.12
C GLY A 360 -10.09 13.06 7.88
N PRO A 361 -9.96 12.21 8.91
CA PRO A 361 -9.22 10.95 8.83
C PRO A 361 -9.64 10.08 7.65
N VAL A 362 -8.69 9.74 6.78
CA VAL A 362 -8.97 9.07 5.50
C VAL A 362 -9.72 7.73 5.63
N PHE A 363 -9.58 7.04 6.77
CA PHE A 363 -10.26 5.78 7.04
C PHE A 363 -11.34 5.88 8.14
N GLY A 364 -11.48 7.01 8.83
CA GLY A 364 -12.43 7.18 9.93
C GLY A 364 -12.44 6.00 10.92
N ASP A 365 -13.62 5.42 11.14
CA ASP A 365 -13.82 4.26 12.02
C ASP A 365 -13.04 3.00 11.58
N MET A 366 -12.65 2.90 10.30
CA MET A 366 -11.89 1.76 9.79
C MET A 366 -10.40 1.81 10.17
N THR A 367 -9.88 2.94 10.69
CA THR A 367 -8.45 3.12 10.97
C THR A 367 -7.91 2.01 11.86
N GLU A 368 -8.55 1.74 13.00
CA GLU A 368 -8.05 0.72 13.94
C GLU A 368 -8.06 -0.68 13.31
N MET A 369 -9.16 -1.06 12.65
CA MET A 369 -9.30 -2.35 11.98
C MET A 369 -8.21 -2.57 10.92
N LEU A 370 -7.86 -1.54 10.16
CA LEU A 370 -6.81 -1.62 9.13
C LEU A 370 -5.42 -1.77 9.74
N LEU A 371 -5.11 -1.00 10.78
CA LEU A 371 -3.84 -1.13 11.50
C LEU A 371 -3.70 -2.50 12.16
N ASP A 372 -4.77 -2.99 12.81
CA ASP A 372 -4.80 -4.32 13.42
C ASP A 372 -4.58 -5.44 12.41
N SER A 373 -5.20 -5.32 11.24
CA SER A 373 -5.18 -6.39 10.23
C SER A 373 -3.91 -6.42 9.41
N TYR A 374 -3.32 -5.25 9.13
CA TYR A 374 -2.26 -5.11 8.14
C TYR A 374 -0.94 -4.59 8.73
N VAL A 375 -0.93 -4.00 9.92
CA VAL A 375 0.30 -3.53 10.58
C VAL A 375 0.72 -4.48 11.70
N LEU A 376 -0.12 -4.70 12.72
CA LEU A 376 0.28 -5.49 13.91
C LEU A 376 0.92 -6.85 13.61
N PRO A 377 0.45 -7.65 12.62
CA PRO A 377 1.02 -8.97 12.35
C PRO A 377 2.35 -8.94 11.59
N ASN A 378 2.72 -7.79 10.99
CA ASN A 378 3.81 -7.71 10.01
C ASN A 378 5.06 -6.99 10.53
N TYR A 379 4.96 -6.27 11.65
CA TYR A 379 6.08 -5.50 12.20
C TYR A 379 6.48 -5.97 13.59
N TYR A 380 7.79 -6.02 13.81
CA TYR A 380 8.39 -6.56 15.02
C TYR A 380 9.72 -5.85 15.29
N LYS A 381 10.19 -5.95 16.53
CA LYS A 381 11.57 -5.61 16.90
C LYS A 381 12.41 -6.88 16.93
N HIS A 382 13.66 -6.79 16.49
CA HIS A 382 14.60 -7.88 16.69
C HIS A 382 15.04 -7.92 18.15
N GLY A 383 15.03 -9.11 18.74
CA GLY A 383 15.46 -9.34 20.11
C GLY A 383 16.35 -10.56 20.24
N VAL A 384 17.07 -10.62 21.35
CA VAL A 384 18.06 -11.66 21.62
C VAL A 384 18.13 -12.01 23.09
N THR A 385 18.28 -13.30 23.38
CA THR A 385 18.72 -13.82 24.68
C THR A 385 20.06 -14.54 24.50
N ARG A 386 20.60 -15.14 25.56
CA ARG A 386 21.79 -15.99 25.42
C ARG A 386 21.58 -17.15 24.46
N ASP A 387 20.40 -17.78 24.51
CA ASP A 387 20.13 -19.03 23.80
C ASP A 387 19.29 -18.83 22.53
N PHE A 388 18.59 -17.70 22.39
CA PHE A 388 17.61 -17.48 21.31
C PHE A 388 17.77 -16.13 20.60
N ASP A 389 17.58 -16.10 19.28
CA ASP A 389 17.13 -14.90 18.57
C ASP A 389 15.61 -14.96 18.42
N TYR A 390 14.97 -13.80 18.47
CA TYR A 390 13.52 -13.71 18.33
C TYR A 390 13.06 -12.43 17.63
N LYS A 391 11.82 -12.46 17.18
CA LYS A 391 11.05 -11.29 16.75
C LYS A 391 10.01 -11.00 17.82
N GLU A 392 10.00 -9.76 18.29
CA GLU A 392 9.06 -9.24 19.25
C GLU A 392 7.96 -8.46 18.55
N PHE A 393 6.78 -9.05 18.47
CA PHE A 393 5.57 -8.39 17.99
C PHE A 393 4.87 -7.65 19.14
N VAL A 394 3.79 -6.94 18.83
CA VAL A 394 3.00 -6.22 19.84
C VAL A 394 2.49 -7.13 20.97
N ASN A 395 2.05 -8.35 20.63
CA ASN A 395 1.34 -9.24 21.55
C ASN A 395 1.99 -10.63 21.72
N HIS A 396 3.09 -10.93 21.03
CA HIS A 396 3.73 -12.24 21.09
C HIS A 396 5.20 -12.22 20.65
N ILE A 397 5.86 -13.35 20.87
CA ILE A 397 7.23 -13.63 20.46
C ILE A 397 7.27 -14.77 19.44
N GLU A 398 8.06 -14.59 18.39
CA GLU A 398 8.48 -15.65 17.46
C GLU A 398 9.96 -15.97 17.69
N ILE A 399 10.27 -17.20 18.10
CA ILE A 399 11.66 -17.66 18.21
C ILE A 399 12.19 -17.93 16.80
N THR A 400 13.19 -17.17 16.36
CA THR A 400 13.72 -17.26 14.99
C THR A 400 14.98 -18.09 14.90
N LYS A 401 15.71 -18.27 16.01
CA LYS A 401 16.92 -19.09 16.05
C LYS A 401 17.23 -19.56 17.46
N TYR A 402 17.63 -20.82 17.60
CA TYR A 402 18.32 -21.33 18.78
C TYR A 402 19.82 -21.40 18.52
N VAL A 403 20.62 -20.82 19.41
CA VAL A 403 22.10 -20.82 19.34
C VAL A 403 22.76 -21.42 20.57
N GLY A 404 21.96 -21.89 21.54
CA GLY A 404 22.49 -22.53 22.73
C GLY A 404 23.15 -23.88 22.42
N SER A 405 23.86 -24.41 23.41
CA SER A 405 24.59 -25.69 23.33
C SER A 405 23.97 -26.81 24.14
N LYS A 406 22.81 -26.56 24.78
CA LYS A 406 22.16 -27.53 25.67
C LYS A 406 21.61 -28.70 24.86
N ARG A 407 21.76 -29.91 25.39
CA ARG A 407 21.16 -31.13 24.82
C ARG A 407 19.67 -31.26 25.15
N SER A 408 19.22 -30.63 26.23
CA SER A 408 17.81 -30.52 26.61
C SER A 408 17.45 -29.05 26.73
N VAL A 409 16.49 -28.60 25.93
CA VAL A 409 16.10 -27.19 25.80
C VAL A 409 14.66 -27.01 26.25
N THR A 410 14.45 -26.11 27.20
CA THR A 410 13.10 -25.62 27.53
C THR A 410 12.98 -24.20 26.97
N VAL A 411 12.04 -24.01 26.06
CA VAL A 411 11.70 -22.68 25.55
C VAL A 411 10.87 -21.97 26.64
N PRO A 412 11.21 -20.74 27.05
CA PRO A 412 10.44 -20.04 28.09
C PRO A 412 9.00 -19.78 27.62
N GLY A 413 8.07 -19.62 28.57
CA GLY A 413 6.67 -19.31 28.25
C GLY A 413 6.49 -17.93 27.64
N GLU A 414 7.34 -16.98 28.02
CA GLU A 414 7.29 -15.58 27.62
C GLU A 414 8.68 -14.93 27.58
N ILE A 415 8.79 -13.82 26.85
CA ILE A 415 9.91 -12.88 26.89
C ILE A 415 9.30 -11.46 26.91
N ASN A 416 9.82 -10.58 27.77
CA ASN A 416 9.32 -9.19 27.93
C ASN A 416 7.80 -9.13 28.23
N GLY A 417 7.27 -10.07 29.03
CA GLY A 417 5.84 -10.17 29.35
C GLY A 417 4.94 -10.58 28.17
N LYS A 418 5.53 -11.07 27.08
CA LYS A 418 4.81 -11.52 25.87
C LYS A 418 4.97 -13.01 25.67
N PRO A 419 3.89 -13.76 25.43
CA PRO A 419 3.96 -15.19 25.25
C PRO A 419 4.74 -15.57 23.99
N ILE A 420 5.51 -16.65 24.06
CA ILE A 420 6.11 -17.29 22.88
C ILE A 420 5.05 -18.14 22.20
N THR A 421 4.57 -17.69 21.04
CA THR A 421 3.46 -18.35 20.34
C THR A 421 3.89 -19.03 19.05
N ILE A 422 5.08 -18.71 18.54
CA ILE A 422 5.59 -19.21 17.26
C ILE A 422 7.03 -19.70 17.40
N ILE A 423 7.29 -20.88 16.86
CA ILE A 423 8.65 -21.31 16.49
C ILE A 423 8.83 -21.04 15.00
N GLY A 424 9.71 -20.09 14.71
CA GLY A 424 9.97 -19.54 13.38
C GLY A 424 10.63 -20.54 12.43
N ALA A 425 10.65 -20.17 11.16
CA ALA A 425 11.18 -21.04 10.11
C ALA A 425 12.64 -21.39 10.40
N TYR A 426 12.94 -22.69 10.40
CA TYR A 426 14.28 -23.22 10.66
C TYR A 426 14.91 -22.85 12.01
N ALA A 427 14.12 -22.44 13.02
CA ALA A 427 14.64 -21.92 14.28
C ALA A 427 15.61 -22.87 15.00
N PHE A 428 15.38 -24.18 14.96
CA PHE A 428 16.23 -25.22 15.52
C PHE A 428 16.91 -26.09 14.46
N ALA A 429 16.71 -25.80 13.17
CA ALA A 429 17.09 -26.70 12.10
C ALA A 429 18.59 -27.05 12.11
N TYR A 430 18.89 -28.28 11.73
CA TYR A 430 20.22 -28.88 11.64
C TYR A 430 21.00 -28.90 12.96
N ASN A 431 20.32 -28.74 14.10
CA ASN A 431 20.96 -28.93 15.39
C ASN A 431 21.13 -30.43 15.68
N GLN A 432 22.37 -30.91 15.55
CA GLN A 432 22.73 -32.31 15.72
C GLN A 432 23.04 -32.69 17.18
N SER A 433 23.00 -31.76 18.13
CA SER A 433 23.33 -32.01 19.54
C SER A 433 22.10 -32.05 20.47
N ILE A 434 21.02 -31.34 20.12
CA ILE A 434 19.78 -31.35 20.89
C ILE A 434 19.14 -32.74 20.83
N LYS A 435 18.80 -33.25 22.02
CA LYS A 435 18.07 -34.49 22.25
C LYS A 435 16.63 -34.27 22.70
N ALA A 436 16.36 -33.19 23.44
CA ALA A 436 15.04 -32.89 23.94
C ALA A 436 14.70 -31.41 23.79
N VAL A 437 13.48 -31.11 23.35
CA VAL A 437 12.90 -29.77 23.34
C VAL A 437 11.56 -29.80 24.04
N THR A 438 11.35 -28.91 25.00
CA THR A 438 10.05 -28.64 25.62
C THR A 438 9.60 -27.24 25.20
N LEU A 439 8.47 -27.17 24.50
CA LEU A 439 7.79 -25.94 24.13
C LEU A 439 6.72 -25.60 25.17
N PRO A 440 6.48 -24.31 25.46
CA PRO A 440 5.39 -23.91 26.33
C PRO A 440 4.05 -24.11 25.64
N ASP A 441 2.98 -24.25 26.43
CA ASP A 441 1.61 -24.47 25.92
C ASP A 441 1.07 -23.29 25.12
N THR A 442 1.72 -22.12 25.22
CA THR A 442 1.44 -20.91 24.46
C THR A 442 1.83 -21.03 22.98
N VAL A 443 2.68 -22.00 22.59
CA VAL A 443 3.06 -22.20 21.19
C VAL A 443 1.89 -22.78 20.40
N ILE A 444 1.36 -21.97 19.48
CA ILE A 444 0.24 -22.33 18.60
C ILE A 444 0.67 -22.58 17.16
N ARG A 445 1.92 -22.25 16.79
CA ARG A 445 2.40 -22.39 15.41
C ARG A 445 3.86 -22.82 15.32
N LEU A 446 4.12 -23.82 14.49
CA LEU A 446 5.46 -24.19 14.03
C LEU A 446 5.61 -23.78 12.57
N GLN A 447 6.62 -23.02 12.20
CA GLN A 447 6.84 -22.62 10.80
C GLN A 447 7.67 -23.65 10.02
N LYS A 448 7.85 -23.40 8.72
CA LYS A 448 8.55 -24.29 7.79
C LYS A 448 9.89 -24.75 8.36
N GLY A 449 10.08 -26.06 8.44
CA GLY A 449 11.35 -26.67 8.82
C GLY A 449 11.87 -26.32 10.22
N ALA A 450 11.01 -25.90 11.17
CA ALA A 450 11.43 -25.41 12.49
C ALA A 450 12.46 -26.31 13.21
N PHE A 451 12.36 -27.64 13.07
CA PHE A 451 13.29 -28.64 13.62
C PHE A 451 13.93 -29.52 12.53
N ALA A 452 13.89 -29.11 11.25
CA ALA A 452 14.36 -29.95 10.16
C ALA A 452 15.84 -30.30 10.34
N GLY A 453 16.20 -31.58 10.23
CA GLY A 453 17.59 -32.04 10.34
C GLY A 453 18.14 -32.16 11.76
N CYS A 454 17.29 -32.07 12.79
CA CYS A 454 17.70 -32.38 14.17
C CYS A 454 17.86 -33.88 14.38
N THR A 455 18.92 -34.49 13.85
CA THR A 455 19.12 -35.94 13.81
C THR A 455 19.24 -36.60 15.19
N SER A 456 19.63 -35.83 16.21
CA SER A 456 19.74 -36.30 17.60
C SER A 456 18.48 -36.09 18.44
N LEU A 457 17.46 -35.39 17.93
CA LEU A 457 16.24 -35.07 18.68
C LEU A 457 15.45 -36.34 18.92
N GLU A 458 15.36 -36.74 20.19
CA GLU A 458 14.65 -37.92 20.69
C GLU A 458 13.26 -37.52 21.21
N PHE A 459 13.13 -36.34 21.83
CA PHE A 459 11.88 -35.88 22.46
C PHE A 459 11.51 -34.45 22.07
N LEU A 460 10.28 -34.24 21.58
CA LEU A 460 9.69 -32.92 21.35
C LEU A 460 8.36 -32.81 22.09
N LYS A 461 8.37 -32.16 23.26
CA LYS A 461 7.18 -31.94 24.08
C LYS A 461 6.51 -30.63 23.67
N LEU A 462 5.25 -30.71 23.26
CA LEU A 462 4.40 -29.56 22.88
C LEU A 462 2.92 -29.87 23.14
N ASN A 463 2.12 -28.83 23.35
CA ASN A 463 0.66 -28.96 23.41
C ASN A 463 0.09 -29.15 21.99
N LEU A 464 -0.21 -30.40 21.64
CA LEU A 464 -0.73 -30.77 20.32
C LEU A 464 -2.18 -30.29 20.08
N ASP A 465 -2.98 -30.19 21.15
CA ASP A 465 -4.37 -29.71 21.07
C ASP A 465 -4.40 -28.19 20.83
N GLY A 466 -3.49 -27.46 21.49
CA GLY A 466 -3.32 -26.02 21.30
C GLY A 466 -2.64 -25.63 19.97
N LEU A 467 -1.98 -26.58 19.29
CA LEU A 467 -1.27 -26.30 18.05
C LEU A 467 -2.25 -26.10 16.88
N LYS A 468 -2.29 -24.87 16.36
CA LYS A 468 -3.18 -24.44 15.26
C LYS A 468 -2.63 -24.76 13.88
N SER A 469 -1.31 -24.74 13.69
CA SER A 469 -0.68 -25.02 12.39
C SER A 469 0.79 -25.43 12.51
N ALA A 470 1.24 -26.28 11.58
CA ALA A 470 2.62 -26.71 11.48
C ALA A 470 3.10 -26.64 10.02
N GLY A 471 4.06 -25.78 9.69
CA GLY A 471 4.53 -25.61 8.32
C GLY A 471 5.10 -26.88 7.69
N ARG A 472 5.35 -26.84 6.38
CA ARG A 472 6.00 -27.96 5.69
C ARG A 472 7.35 -28.29 6.31
N GLU A 473 7.68 -29.59 6.37
CA GLU A 473 9.01 -30.10 6.76
C GLU A 473 9.42 -29.86 8.23
N VAL A 474 8.49 -29.47 9.13
CA VAL A 474 8.82 -29.08 10.53
C VAL A 474 9.79 -30.03 11.22
N VAL A 475 9.59 -31.35 11.09
CA VAL A 475 10.43 -32.42 11.68
C VAL A 475 11.06 -33.35 10.65
N ASN A 476 11.27 -32.87 9.42
CA ASN A 476 11.95 -33.69 8.40
C ASN A 476 13.39 -33.99 8.82
N TRP A 477 13.86 -35.20 8.53
CA TRP A 477 15.20 -35.68 8.87
C TRP A 477 15.53 -35.72 10.38
N CYS A 478 14.54 -35.64 11.27
CA CYS A 478 14.72 -35.93 12.70
C CYS A 478 14.77 -37.46 12.91
N SER A 479 15.89 -38.12 12.61
CA SER A 479 15.98 -39.60 12.58
C SER A 479 15.59 -40.29 13.89
N LYS A 480 15.82 -39.65 15.04
CA LYS A 480 15.56 -40.24 16.37
C LYS A 480 14.22 -39.87 17.01
N LEU A 481 13.50 -38.89 16.45
CA LEU A 481 12.20 -38.49 16.98
C LEU A 481 11.18 -39.58 16.66
N ASP A 482 10.30 -39.90 17.61
CA ASP A 482 9.33 -40.97 17.46
C ASP A 482 8.38 -40.74 16.26
N SER A 483 7.92 -41.83 15.65
CA SER A 483 7.12 -41.78 14.41
C SER A 483 5.75 -41.14 14.62
N ASP A 484 5.16 -41.32 15.80
CA ASP A 484 3.79 -40.88 16.09
C ASP A 484 3.74 -39.36 16.27
N THR A 485 4.69 -38.78 17.02
CA THR A 485 4.88 -37.33 17.13
C THR A 485 5.11 -36.71 15.75
N LYS A 486 5.94 -37.32 14.90
CA LYS A 486 6.14 -36.83 13.52
C LYS A 486 4.84 -36.82 12.72
N LYS A 487 4.05 -37.89 12.80
CA LYS A 487 2.78 -38.03 12.10
C LYS A 487 1.78 -36.97 12.58
N THR A 488 1.66 -36.77 13.88
CA THR A 488 0.71 -35.80 14.45
C THR A 488 1.09 -34.37 14.11
N ILE A 489 2.37 -34.01 14.12
CA ILE A 489 2.82 -32.68 13.68
C ILE A 489 2.53 -32.47 12.20
N ARG A 490 2.79 -33.46 11.35
CA ARG A 490 2.51 -33.39 9.90
C ARG A 490 1.02 -33.32 9.57
N ALA A 491 0.16 -33.84 10.44
CA ALA A 491 -1.29 -33.74 10.27
C ALA A 491 -1.83 -32.31 10.47
N LYS A 492 -1.03 -31.40 11.04
CA LYS A 492 -1.35 -29.98 11.22
C LYS A 492 -0.81 -29.09 10.08
N SER A 493 -0.30 -29.68 8.99
CA SER A 493 0.38 -28.99 7.87
C SER A 493 -0.50 -28.44 6.77
#